data_AF-A0A5C8T1C8-F1
#
_entry.id   AF-A0A5C8T1C8-F1
#
_cell.length_a   1.000
_cell.length_b   1.000
_cell.length_c   1.000
_cell.angle_alpha   90.00
_cell.angle_beta   90.00
_cell.angle_gamma   90.00
#
_symmetry.space_group_name_H-M   'P 1'
#
loop_
_entity.id
_entity.type
_entity.pdbx_description
1 polymer ?
#
loop_
_entity_poly.entity_id
_entity_poly.type
_entity_poly.pdbx_seq_one_letter_code
_entity_poly.pdbx_strand_id
1 'polypeptide(L)'
;GEERVGDFEGAFAQAPVTLDERYTTADESHAMMEPHATIAAWDGDKVTLWTSNQMIGWGHGSLAKILGVPKENVRLDSPYVGGGFGGKLFVRADAVLAALAAKAVKRPVKVALTRPLIANNTTHRPATIQRVRIGATKDGTITAIAHESTSGNLPDGDPETAVSQTKLLYAGANRLTAMKLAHLDLPEGNAMRAPGEAPGLMVLEVAMDEMAEKLGMDPVEFRIRNDTQVDPQDPKRPFSKRDLVGCLRLGAETFGWAKRNPRPGQVRDGQWLVGHGMAAAFRNNMVLKSGARVRLDGDGTVTVETDMTDIGTGSYTIIAQTAAEMMGVTLDRVVVRLGDSAFPVSSGSGGQFGANSSTAGVYAACVKLREAVAQRLGINSEDAVFADGQVRAGNRAVPLGEA
;
A
#
# COMPACT_ATOMS: atom_id res chain seq x y z
N GLY A 1 6.86 17.34 13.76
CA GLY A 1 6.42 17.19 15.16
C GLY A 1 7.31 16.21 15.88
N GLU A 2 7.32 16.27 17.22
CA GLU A 2 8.11 15.40 18.11
C GLU A 2 7.17 14.62 19.03
N GLU A 3 7.46 13.34 19.25
CA GLU A 3 6.72 12.43 20.13
C GLU A 3 7.68 11.67 21.05
N ARG A 4 7.28 11.49 22.31
CA ARG A 4 8.09 10.88 23.37
C ARG A 4 7.32 9.87 24.19
N VAL A 5 8.02 8.83 24.64
CA VAL A 5 7.55 7.86 25.64
C VAL A 5 8.69 7.61 26.62
N GLY A 6 8.45 7.70 27.92
CA GLY A 6 9.51 7.58 28.93
C GLY A 6 10.55 8.71 28.87
N ASP A 7 11.77 8.42 29.33
CA ASP A 7 12.92 9.35 29.35
C ASP A 7 14.03 8.81 28.45
N PHE A 8 14.00 9.21 27.18
CA PHE A 8 14.99 8.77 26.20
C PHE A 8 16.40 9.21 26.60
N GLU A 9 16.59 10.47 26.96
CA GLU A 9 17.89 11.06 27.26
C GLU A 9 18.56 10.35 28.45
N GLY A 10 17.82 10.15 29.56
CA GLY A 10 18.33 9.44 30.73
C GLY A 10 18.66 7.99 30.44
N ALA A 11 17.77 7.26 29.77
CA ALA A 11 17.98 5.85 29.45
C ALA A 11 19.11 5.63 28.44
N PHE A 12 19.27 6.52 27.45
CA PHE A 12 20.37 6.46 26.49
C PHE A 12 21.72 6.74 27.15
N ALA A 13 21.79 7.73 28.06
CA ALA A 13 23.01 8.04 28.79
C ALA A 13 23.47 6.91 29.74
N GLN A 14 22.54 6.12 30.25
CA GLN A 14 22.81 4.98 31.13
C GLN A 14 23.06 3.66 30.40
N ALA A 15 22.76 3.58 29.09
CA ALA A 15 22.90 2.36 28.32
C ALA A 15 24.38 1.96 28.18
N PRO A 16 24.77 0.72 28.50
CA PRO A 16 26.17 0.29 28.44
C PRO A 16 26.70 0.15 27.00
N VAL A 17 25.82 0.02 26.01
CA VAL A 17 26.18 0.03 24.58
C VAL A 17 25.25 1.01 23.87
N THR A 18 25.83 1.89 23.05
CA THR A 18 25.09 2.92 22.33
C THR A 18 25.48 3.00 20.85
N LEU A 19 24.51 3.40 20.03
CA LEU A 19 24.64 3.79 18.64
C LEU A 19 24.08 5.20 18.47
N ASP A 20 24.74 6.04 17.69
CA ASP A 20 24.27 7.38 17.30
C ASP A 20 24.82 7.71 15.92
N GLU A 21 24.00 7.45 14.90
CA GLU A 21 24.45 7.51 13.52
C GLU A 21 23.48 8.32 12.65
N ARG A 22 24.01 8.84 11.55
CA ARG A 22 23.27 9.62 10.56
C ARG A 22 23.31 8.93 9.20
N TYR A 23 22.15 8.90 8.56
CA TYR A 23 21.93 8.24 7.30
C TYR A 23 21.13 9.12 6.36
N THR A 24 21.25 8.85 5.06
CA THR A 24 20.48 9.56 4.03
C THR A 24 19.86 8.58 3.06
N THR A 25 18.72 8.99 2.50
CA THR A 25 18.14 8.37 1.30
C THR A 25 17.95 9.48 0.27
N ALA A 26 18.19 9.15 -1.00
CA ALA A 26 18.09 10.11 -2.10
C ALA A 26 16.64 10.31 -2.53
N ASP A 27 16.38 11.33 -3.35
CA ASP A 27 15.11 11.44 -4.06
C ASP A 27 14.95 10.26 -5.03
N GLU A 28 13.75 9.67 -5.06
CA GLU A 28 13.45 8.51 -5.90
C GLU A 28 12.26 8.78 -6.83
N SER A 29 12.32 8.28 -8.06
CA SER A 29 11.21 8.37 -9.01
C SER A 29 10.54 7.01 -9.20
N HIS A 30 9.22 7.00 -9.39
CA HIS A 30 8.42 5.77 -9.54
C HIS A 30 8.81 4.95 -10.77
N ALA A 31 9.28 5.62 -11.83
CA ALA A 31 9.73 5.03 -13.09
C ALA A 31 8.79 3.96 -13.67
N MET A 32 7.48 4.07 -13.47
CA MET A 32 6.48 3.15 -14.02
C MET A 32 6.59 3.10 -15.55
N MET A 33 6.46 1.91 -16.14
CA MET A 33 6.76 1.69 -17.56
C MET A 33 5.81 2.43 -18.50
N GLU A 34 4.52 2.51 -18.15
CA GLU A 34 3.55 3.33 -18.87
C GLU A 34 3.63 4.79 -18.38
N PRO A 35 4.01 5.76 -19.26
CA PRO A 35 3.92 7.19 -18.94
C PRO A 35 2.52 7.62 -18.48
N HIS A 36 2.42 8.71 -17.73
CA HIS A 36 1.13 9.37 -17.52
C HIS A 36 0.57 9.83 -18.87
N ALA A 37 -0.63 9.39 -19.18
CA ALA A 37 -1.31 9.72 -20.42
C ALA A 37 -2.82 9.74 -20.23
N THR A 38 -3.47 10.67 -20.91
CA THR A 38 -4.92 10.83 -20.88
C THR A 38 -5.46 11.19 -22.25
N ILE A 39 -6.57 10.58 -22.64
CA ILE A 39 -7.44 11.02 -23.74
C ILE A 39 -8.67 11.65 -23.11
N ALA A 40 -9.03 12.87 -23.50
CA ALA A 40 -10.26 13.52 -23.06
C ALA A 40 -11.16 13.83 -24.25
N ALA A 41 -12.47 13.61 -24.08
CA ALA A 41 -13.49 13.96 -25.07
C ALA A 41 -14.68 14.63 -24.37
N TRP A 42 -15.14 15.74 -24.93
CA TRP A 42 -16.33 16.44 -24.47
C TRP A 42 -17.53 16.13 -25.37
N ASP A 43 -18.68 15.94 -24.76
CA ASP A 43 -20.00 15.91 -25.41
C ASP A 43 -20.92 16.89 -24.66
N GLY A 44 -21.15 18.06 -25.28
CA GLY A 44 -21.73 19.21 -24.59
C GLY A 44 -20.93 19.57 -23.33
N ASP A 45 -21.58 19.51 -22.17
CA ASP A 45 -20.98 19.83 -20.87
C ASP A 45 -20.39 18.62 -20.13
N LYS A 46 -20.42 17.43 -20.75
CA LYS A 46 -19.90 16.19 -20.16
C LYS A 46 -18.52 15.86 -20.73
N VAL A 47 -17.61 15.41 -19.88
CA VAL A 47 -16.26 14.98 -20.28
C VAL A 47 -16.00 13.54 -19.85
N THR A 48 -15.50 12.73 -20.78
CA THR A 48 -14.92 11.42 -20.48
C THR A 48 -13.41 11.50 -20.61
N LEU A 49 -12.69 11.01 -19.59
CA LEU A 49 -11.24 10.90 -19.58
C LEU A 49 -10.84 9.41 -19.50
N TRP A 50 -10.20 8.92 -20.56
CA TRP A 50 -9.47 7.66 -20.53
C TRP A 50 -8.05 7.95 -20.04
N THR A 51 -7.76 7.55 -18.82
CA THR A 51 -6.55 7.98 -18.10
C THR A 51 -5.85 6.79 -17.44
N SER A 52 -4.72 7.06 -16.80
CA SER A 52 -3.94 6.10 -16.04
C SER A 52 -3.84 6.57 -14.59
N ASN A 53 -4.77 6.10 -13.74
CA ASN A 53 -4.93 6.58 -12.37
C ASN A 53 -5.23 5.44 -11.37
N GLN A 54 -4.69 5.52 -10.16
CA GLN A 54 -4.86 4.51 -9.10
C GLN A 54 -6.16 4.68 -8.28
N MET A 55 -6.70 5.91 -8.20
CA MET A 55 -7.76 6.30 -7.27
C MET A 55 -8.91 6.99 -8.02
N ILE A 56 -9.79 6.20 -8.65
CA ILE A 56 -10.89 6.72 -9.48
C ILE A 56 -11.78 7.68 -8.71
N GLY A 57 -12.28 7.29 -7.52
CA GLY A 57 -13.11 8.14 -6.69
C GLY A 57 -12.47 9.49 -6.30
N TRP A 58 -11.15 9.52 -6.07
CA TRP A 58 -10.41 10.76 -5.78
C TRP A 58 -10.23 11.59 -7.04
N GLY A 59 -9.73 10.98 -8.12
CA GLY A 59 -9.50 11.63 -9.40
C GLY A 59 -10.77 12.26 -9.97
N HIS A 60 -11.91 11.59 -9.81
CA HIS A 60 -13.22 12.05 -10.24
C HIS A 60 -13.64 13.36 -9.54
N GLY A 61 -13.50 13.42 -8.22
CA GLY A 61 -13.78 14.63 -7.45
C GLY A 61 -12.79 15.76 -7.74
N SER A 62 -11.50 15.45 -7.82
CA SER A 62 -10.45 16.43 -8.09
C SER A 62 -10.58 17.05 -9.48
N LEU A 63 -10.82 16.25 -10.52
CA LEU A 63 -10.99 16.77 -11.88
C LEU A 63 -12.23 17.65 -12.02
N ALA A 64 -13.37 17.27 -11.42
CA ALA A 64 -14.57 18.11 -11.42
C ALA A 64 -14.29 19.49 -10.80
N LYS A 65 -13.59 19.51 -9.65
CA LYS A 65 -13.18 20.76 -8.99
C LYS A 65 -12.21 21.59 -9.83
N ILE A 66 -11.19 20.97 -10.42
CA ILE A 66 -10.19 21.65 -11.27
C ILE A 66 -10.84 22.25 -12.52
N LEU A 67 -11.75 21.52 -13.16
CA LEU A 67 -12.40 21.95 -14.39
C LEU A 67 -13.57 22.92 -14.16
N GLY A 68 -14.03 23.06 -12.90
CA GLY A 68 -15.16 23.91 -12.56
C GLY A 68 -16.49 23.40 -13.13
N VAL A 69 -16.68 22.07 -13.19
CA VAL A 69 -17.91 21.43 -13.69
C VAL A 69 -18.55 20.53 -12.63
N PRO A 70 -19.87 20.25 -12.73
CA PRO A 70 -20.52 19.29 -11.85
C PRO A 70 -19.84 17.90 -11.90
N LYS A 71 -19.79 17.19 -10.78
CA LYS A 71 -19.09 15.91 -10.67
C LYS A 71 -19.68 14.85 -11.60
N GLU A 72 -20.99 14.83 -11.71
CA GLU A 72 -21.79 13.97 -12.61
C GLU A 72 -21.49 14.20 -14.10
N ASN A 73 -20.89 15.35 -14.46
CA ASN A 73 -20.48 15.64 -15.83
C ASN A 73 -19.06 15.12 -16.14
N VAL A 74 -18.37 14.50 -15.19
CA VAL A 74 -17.05 13.91 -15.39
C VAL A 74 -17.15 12.39 -15.31
N ARG A 75 -16.56 11.68 -16.27
CA ARG A 75 -16.31 10.23 -16.20
C ARG A 75 -14.80 9.97 -16.30
N LEU A 76 -14.25 9.23 -15.35
CA LEU A 76 -12.89 8.69 -15.41
C LEU A 76 -12.97 7.19 -15.72
N ASP A 77 -12.21 6.78 -16.74
CA ASP A 77 -12.15 5.41 -17.24
C ASP A 77 -10.66 5.00 -17.30
N SER A 78 -10.24 4.09 -16.42
CA SER A 78 -8.85 3.65 -16.23
C SER A 78 -8.80 2.15 -15.86
N PRO A 79 -9.28 1.26 -16.74
CA PRO A 79 -9.48 -0.16 -16.44
C PRO A 79 -8.17 -0.94 -16.39
N TYR A 80 -7.12 -0.42 -17.03
CA TYR A 80 -5.76 -0.98 -17.03
C TYR A 80 -4.75 0.13 -16.79
N VAL A 81 -3.82 -0.09 -15.86
CA VAL A 81 -2.79 0.88 -15.50
C VAL A 81 -1.43 0.17 -15.54
N GLY A 82 -0.51 0.65 -16.38
CA GLY A 82 0.83 0.09 -16.57
C GLY A 82 1.82 0.46 -15.47
N GLY A 83 1.41 0.23 -14.22
CA GLY A 83 2.14 0.60 -13.00
C GLY A 83 1.97 2.06 -12.60
N GLY A 84 2.10 2.33 -11.31
CA GLY A 84 2.00 3.68 -10.73
C GLY A 84 2.86 3.86 -9.49
N PHE A 85 2.86 2.86 -8.59
CA PHE A 85 3.73 2.82 -7.40
C PHE A 85 3.61 4.05 -6.47
N GLY A 86 2.46 4.74 -6.50
CA GLY A 86 2.23 6.01 -5.79
C GLY A 86 2.12 7.21 -6.72
N GLY A 87 2.86 7.23 -7.82
CA GLY A 87 2.93 8.36 -8.76
C GLY A 87 1.65 8.60 -9.57
N LYS A 88 0.70 7.68 -9.53
CA LYS A 88 -0.63 7.79 -10.16
C LYS A 88 -1.79 7.84 -9.15
N LEU A 89 -1.52 8.14 -7.86
CA LEU A 89 -2.58 8.30 -6.85
C LEU A 89 -3.46 9.54 -7.08
N PHE A 90 -2.91 10.60 -7.66
CA PHE A 90 -3.60 11.89 -7.82
C PHE A 90 -3.64 12.31 -9.28
N VAL A 91 -4.49 13.31 -9.58
CA VAL A 91 -4.62 13.92 -10.90
C VAL A 91 -3.32 14.60 -11.30
N ARG A 92 -2.84 14.34 -12.52
CA ARG A 92 -1.60 14.89 -13.08
C ARG A 92 -1.87 15.80 -14.28
N ALA A 93 -0.80 16.44 -14.75
CA ALA A 93 -0.87 17.46 -15.80
C ALA A 93 -1.49 16.92 -17.11
N ASP A 94 -1.23 15.66 -17.46
CA ASP A 94 -1.79 15.03 -18.67
C ASP A 94 -3.32 15.04 -18.67
N ALA A 95 -3.97 14.73 -17.53
CA ALA A 95 -5.42 14.69 -17.44
C ALA A 95 -6.05 16.09 -17.54
N VAL A 96 -5.48 17.07 -16.83
CA VAL A 96 -5.96 18.45 -16.84
C VAL A 96 -5.77 19.09 -18.22
N LEU A 97 -4.58 18.96 -18.80
CA LEU A 97 -4.26 19.54 -20.11
C LEU A 97 -5.09 18.89 -21.22
N ALA A 98 -5.29 17.57 -21.20
CA ALA A 98 -6.14 16.88 -22.17
C ALA A 98 -7.58 17.41 -22.11
N ALA A 99 -8.16 17.52 -20.91
CA ALA A 99 -9.53 17.99 -20.73
C ALA A 99 -9.72 19.44 -21.18
N LEU A 100 -8.83 20.34 -20.77
CA LEU A 100 -8.89 21.75 -21.17
C LEU A 100 -8.70 21.93 -22.67
N ALA A 101 -7.70 21.25 -23.26
CA ALA A 101 -7.43 21.31 -24.69
C ALA A 101 -8.61 20.76 -25.50
N ALA A 102 -9.17 19.60 -25.13
CA ALA A 102 -10.31 18.99 -25.80
C ALA A 102 -11.54 19.93 -25.80
N LYS A 103 -11.77 20.64 -24.69
CA LYS A 103 -12.84 21.63 -24.59
C LYS A 103 -12.62 22.80 -25.55
N ALA A 104 -11.39 23.33 -25.57
CA ALA A 104 -11.04 24.50 -26.38
C ALA A 104 -11.14 24.20 -27.89
N VAL A 105 -10.68 23.03 -28.33
CA VAL A 105 -10.65 22.67 -29.77
C VAL A 105 -11.90 21.92 -30.23
N LYS A 106 -12.82 21.58 -29.31
CA LYS A 106 -14.06 20.84 -29.57
C LYS A 106 -13.84 19.49 -30.28
N ARG A 107 -12.73 18.82 -29.95
CA ARG A 107 -12.37 17.49 -30.47
C ARG A 107 -11.67 16.69 -29.38
N PRO A 108 -11.70 15.35 -29.43
CA PRO A 108 -10.91 14.54 -28.51
C PRO A 108 -9.41 14.88 -28.59
N VAL A 109 -8.77 15.03 -27.43
CA VAL A 109 -7.34 15.32 -27.32
C VAL A 109 -6.66 14.27 -26.46
N LYS A 110 -5.50 13.78 -26.93
CA LYS A 110 -4.60 12.92 -26.17
C LYS A 110 -3.39 13.72 -25.72
N VAL A 111 -3.05 13.62 -24.43
CA VAL A 111 -1.79 14.12 -23.87
C VAL A 111 -1.06 12.95 -23.22
N ALA A 112 0.23 12.81 -23.51
CA ALA A 112 1.10 11.87 -22.84
C ALA A 112 2.37 12.59 -22.43
N LEU A 113 2.77 12.46 -21.15
CA LEU A 113 4.02 13.03 -20.67
C LEU A 113 5.17 12.24 -21.27
N THR A 114 6.12 12.92 -21.92
CA THR A 114 7.32 12.26 -22.42
C THR A 114 8.20 11.83 -21.24
N ARG A 115 8.86 10.68 -21.35
CA ARG A 115 9.64 10.08 -20.25
C ARG A 115 10.59 11.07 -19.54
N PRO A 116 11.38 11.92 -20.25
CA PRO A 116 12.28 12.86 -19.59
C PRO A 116 11.60 13.91 -18.71
N LEU A 117 10.34 14.24 -18.99
CA LEU A 117 9.59 15.22 -18.21
C LEU A 117 9.05 14.63 -16.91
N ILE A 118 8.76 13.32 -16.86
CA ILE A 118 7.99 12.71 -15.76
C ILE A 118 8.66 12.93 -14.40
N ALA A 119 9.97 12.75 -14.31
CA ALA A 119 10.68 12.83 -13.02
C ALA A 119 10.58 14.21 -12.34
N ASN A 120 10.44 15.30 -13.10
CA ASN A 120 10.34 16.66 -12.56
C ASN A 120 8.95 17.30 -12.73
N ASN A 121 8.13 16.81 -13.67
CA ASN A 121 6.76 17.29 -13.85
C ASN A 121 5.79 16.66 -12.83
N THR A 122 6.07 15.43 -12.41
CA THR A 122 5.23 14.68 -11.48
C THR A 122 5.82 14.74 -10.07
N THR A 123 5.60 13.69 -9.27
CA THR A 123 6.08 13.63 -7.89
C THR A 123 7.29 12.72 -7.77
N HIS A 124 8.02 12.84 -6.67
CA HIS A 124 9.11 11.95 -6.29
C HIS A 124 8.97 11.55 -4.82
N ARG A 125 9.64 10.47 -4.39
CA ARG A 125 9.88 10.26 -2.96
C ARG A 125 10.84 11.35 -2.48
N PRO A 126 10.52 12.11 -1.41
CA PRO A 126 11.45 13.05 -0.83
C PRO A 126 12.70 12.36 -0.28
N ALA A 127 13.87 12.93 -0.56
CA ALA A 127 15.10 12.59 0.15
C ALA A 127 14.92 12.78 1.66
N THR A 128 15.62 11.96 2.44
CA THR A 128 15.59 12.03 3.90
C THR A 128 16.98 12.17 4.48
N ILE A 129 17.12 12.97 5.53
CA ILE A 129 18.28 12.97 6.43
C ILE A 129 17.79 12.45 7.78
N GLN A 130 18.25 11.27 8.16
CA GLN A 130 17.77 10.54 9.33
C GLN A 130 18.89 10.38 10.36
N ARG A 131 18.55 10.47 11.65
CA ARG A 131 19.45 10.19 12.77
C ARG A 131 18.82 9.13 13.65
N VAL A 132 19.51 8.01 13.84
CA VAL A 132 19.06 6.92 14.70
C VAL A 132 19.99 6.79 15.90
N ARG A 133 19.40 6.71 17.09
CA ARG A 133 20.11 6.47 18.33
C ARG A 133 19.51 5.29 19.07
N ILE A 134 20.33 4.32 19.45
CA ILE A 134 19.88 3.10 20.13
C ILE A 134 20.76 2.90 21.36
N GLY A 135 20.15 2.77 22.53
CA GLY A 135 20.80 2.32 23.76
C GLY A 135 20.31 0.92 24.11
N ALA A 136 21.24 0.00 24.38
CA ALA A 136 20.92 -1.34 24.83
C ALA A 136 21.80 -1.80 25.98
N THR A 137 21.28 -2.77 26.73
CA THR A 137 22.05 -3.55 27.71
C THR A 137 23.07 -4.45 27.03
N LYS A 138 24.01 -5.04 27.80
CA LYS A 138 25.03 -5.96 27.25
C LYS A 138 24.43 -7.27 26.72
N ASP A 139 23.29 -7.70 27.24
CA ASP A 139 22.49 -8.80 26.69
C ASP A 139 21.67 -8.37 25.47
N GLY A 140 21.79 -7.14 24.99
CA GLY A 140 21.16 -6.67 23.76
C GLY A 140 19.67 -6.35 23.88
N THR A 141 19.16 -6.10 25.08
CA THR A 141 17.81 -5.56 25.28
C THR A 141 17.84 -4.04 25.05
N ILE A 142 17.06 -3.53 24.10
CA ILE A 142 16.93 -2.10 23.81
C ILE A 142 16.20 -1.42 24.96
N THR A 143 16.83 -0.40 25.55
CA THR A 143 16.27 0.41 26.64
C THR A 143 15.87 1.81 26.19
N ALA A 144 16.54 2.33 25.15
CA ALA A 144 16.31 3.65 24.58
C ALA A 144 16.40 3.60 23.05
N ILE A 145 15.43 4.21 22.35
CA ILE A 145 15.45 4.34 20.89
C ILE A 145 14.97 5.73 20.46
N ALA A 146 15.78 6.43 19.67
CA ALA A 146 15.38 7.66 19.02
C ALA A 146 15.55 7.58 17.50
N HIS A 147 14.58 8.11 16.77
CA HIS A 147 14.66 8.26 15.33
C HIS A 147 14.09 9.61 14.91
N GLU A 148 14.96 10.46 14.37
CA GLU A 148 14.59 11.75 13.82
C GLU A 148 14.79 11.73 12.31
N SER A 149 13.84 12.26 11.55
CA SER A 149 13.94 12.40 10.10
C SER A 149 13.65 13.84 9.66
N THR A 150 14.49 14.36 8.79
CA THR A 150 14.24 15.60 8.04
C THR A 150 14.00 15.25 6.58
N SER A 151 12.92 15.76 6.00
CA SER A 151 12.67 15.74 4.55
C SER A 151 12.28 17.14 4.09
N GLY A 152 12.26 17.37 2.78
CA GLY A 152 11.84 18.65 2.21
C GLY A 152 10.70 18.50 1.21
N ASN A 153 9.88 19.54 1.08
CA ASN A 153 8.79 19.61 0.12
C ASN A 153 8.48 21.07 -0.26
N LEU A 154 7.60 21.29 -1.23
CA LEU A 154 7.01 22.61 -1.50
C LEU A 154 6.21 23.12 -0.28
N PRO A 155 5.92 24.44 -0.20
CA PRO A 155 4.95 24.96 0.77
C PRO A 155 3.63 24.16 0.71
N ASP A 156 3.03 23.92 1.87
CA ASP A 156 1.82 23.08 2.06
C ASP A 156 1.98 21.59 1.70
N GLY A 157 3.18 21.14 1.33
CA GLY A 157 3.51 19.73 1.16
C GLY A 157 3.69 19.00 2.49
N ASP A 158 3.48 17.69 2.48
CA ASP A 158 3.66 16.82 3.65
C ASP A 158 5.11 16.29 3.76
N PRO A 159 5.60 15.96 4.97
CA PRO A 159 6.89 15.29 5.15
C PRO A 159 6.83 13.81 4.75
N GLU A 160 7.98 13.24 4.35
CA GLU A 160 8.15 11.78 4.25
C GLU A 160 8.17 11.18 5.67
N THR A 161 7.21 10.30 5.97
CA THR A 161 6.95 9.83 7.34
C THR A 161 7.90 8.73 7.82
N ALA A 162 9.21 8.95 7.70
CA ALA A 162 10.25 7.92 7.82
C ALA A 162 10.52 7.41 9.26
N VAL A 163 9.82 7.90 10.27
CA VAL A 163 9.98 7.46 11.67
C VAL A 163 8.85 6.54 12.15
N SER A 164 7.83 6.31 11.32
CA SER A 164 6.60 5.62 11.71
C SER A 164 6.83 4.17 12.15
N GLN A 165 7.67 3.41 11.44
CA GLN A 165 8.03 2.04 11.80
C GLN A 165 8.77 1.96 13.13
N THR A 166 9.59 2.96 13.47
CA THR A 166 10.34 2.99 14.73
C THR A 166 9.41 3.01 15.92
N LYS A 167 8.18 3.52 15.78
CA LYS A 167 7.20 3.53 16.87
C LYS A 167 6.75 2.12 17.30
N LEU A 168 6.72 1.17 16.36
CA LEU A 168 6.01 -0.10 16.50
C LEU A 168 6.87 -1.35 16.30
N LEU A 169 8.01 -1.25 15.60
CA LEU A 169 8.73 -2.44 15.13
C LEU A 169 9.46 -3.17 16.25
N TYR A 170 10.15 -2.46 17.13
CA TYR A 170 10.93 -3.06 18.22
C TYR A 170 10.53 -2.49 19.58
N ALA A 171 10.74 -3.30 20.63
CA ALA A 171 10.60 -2.90 22.02
C ALA A 171 11.54 -1.74 22.41
N GLY A 172 11.46 -1.31 23.66
CA GLY A 172 12.25 -0.20 24.21
C GLY A 172 11.37 0.81 24.92
N ALA A 173 11.49 0.89 26.24
CA ALA A 173 10.57 1.65 27.08
C ALA A 173 10.72 3.18 26.93
N ASN A 174 11.89 3.65 26.47
CA ASN A 174 12.19 5.07 26.35
C ASN A 174 12.41 5.43 24.89
N ARG A 175 11.60 6.35 24.36
CA ARG A 175 11.45 6.56 22.91
C ARG A 175 11.37 8.04 22.58
N LEU A 176 11.99 8.42 21.46
CA LEU A 176 11.84 9.73 20.84
C LEU A 176 11.69 9.55 19.33
N THR A 177 10.62 10.06 18.75
CA THR A 177 10.51 10.15 17.28
C THR A 177 10.22 11.58 16.87
N ALA A 178 10.88 12.08 15.82
CA ALA A 178 10.63 13.43 15.34
C ALA A 178 10.70 13.51 13.82
N MET A 179 9.79 14.29 13.24
CA MET A 179 9.80 14.65 11.82
C MET A 179 9.96 16.16 11.67
N LYS A 180 10.90 16.56 10.82
CA LYS A 180 11.20 17.94 10.45
C LYS A 180 10.94 18.10 8.95
N LEU A 181 10.26 19.17 8.58
CA LEU A 181 9.94 19.50 7.19
C LEU A 181 10.67 20.78 6.82
N ALA A 182 11.55 20.71 5.81
CA ALA A 182 12.11 21.87 5.15
C ALA A 182 11.24 22.27 3.96
N HIS A 183 11.20 23.56 3.64
CA HIS A 183 10.63 24.01 2.38
C HIS A 183 11.73 24.04 1.30
N LEU A 184 11.48 23.40 0.17
CA LEU A 184 12.40 23.28 -0.96
C LEU A 184 11.69 23.64 -2.27
N ASP A 185 12.40 24.33 -3.16
CA ASP A 185 11.92 24.67 -4.51
C ASP A 185 12.21 23.55 -5.53
N LEU A 186 12.03 22.30 -5.10
CA LEU A 186 12.08 21.10 -5.95
C LEU A 186 10.68 20.74 -6.46
N PRO A 187 10.54 19.81 -7.42
CA PRO A 187 9.25 19.19 -7.73
C PRO A 187 8.53 18.65 -6.49
N GLU A 188 7.22 18.48 -6.55
CA GLU A 188 6.40 18.04 -5.41
C GLU A 188 6.87 16.68 -4.87
N GLY A 189 7.25 16.64 -3.60
CA GLY A 189 7.51 15.41 -2.86
C GLY A 189 6.20 14.72 -2.47
N ASN A 190 6.02 13.44 -2.79
CA ASN A 190 4.80 12.72 -2.48
C ASN A 190 5.03 11.19 -2.45
N ALA A 191 3.95 10.43 -2.27
CA ALA A 191 3.97 8.99 -2.12
C ALA A 191 4.70 8.25 -3.24
N MET A 192 5.67 7.43 -2.85
CA MET A 192 6.22 6.31 -3.60
C MET A 192 6.11 5.05 -2.73
N ARG A 193 6.01 3.86 -3.35
CA ARG A 193 5.67 2.57 -2.70
C ARG A 193 6.23 2.46 -1.27
N ALA A 194 5.33 2.29 -0.30
CA ALA A 194 5.60 2.40 1.14
C ALA A 194 6.19 3.77 1.54
N PRO A 195 5.42 4.88 1.42
CA PRO A 195 5.87 6.20 1.87
C PRO A 195 6.13 6.18 3.37
N GLY A 196 7.27 6.71 3.79
CA GLY A 196 7.77 6.63 5.16
C GLY A 196 8.54 5.34 5.44
N GLU A 197 7.85 4.20 5.50
CA GLU A 197 8.47 2.94 5.93
C GLU A 197 9.61 2.47 5.01
N ALA A 198 9.60 2.76 3.70
CA ALA A 198 10.72 2.39 2.84
C ALA A 198 12.04 3.08 3.26
N PRO A 199 12.17 4.42 3.20
CA PRO A 199 13.40 5.08 3.65
C PRO A 199 13.62 4.94 5.16
N GLY A 200 12.56 4.82 5.94
CA GLY A 200 12.63 4.61 7.38
C GLY A 200 13.25 3.26 7.78
N LEU A 201 12.88 2.18 7.08
CA LEU A 201 13.46 0.84 7.30
C LEU A 201 14.85 0.72 6.71
N MET A 202 15.14 1.36 5.56
CA MET A 202 16.51 1.42 5.02
C MET A 202 17.51 1.88 6.08
N VAL A 203 17.12 2.87 6.88
CA VAL A 203 17.96 3.45 7.92
C VAL A 203 17.88 2.69 9.24
N LEU A 204 16.67 2.41 9.74
CA LEU A 204 16.49 1.70 11.01
C LEU A 204 17.15 0.31 10.98
N GLU A 205 17.02 -0.43 9.88
CA GLU A 205 17.51 -1.81 9.82
C GLU A 205 19.03 -1.89 9.65
N VAL A 206 19.67 -0.87 9.08
CA VAL A 206 21.12 -0.71 9.09
C VAL A 206 21.60 -0.41 10.51
N ALA A 207 20.95 0.54 11.20
CA ALA A 207 21.26 0.85 12.59
C ALA A 207 21.08 -0.37 13.52
N MET A 208 20.08 -1.22 13.28
CA MET A 208 19.89 -2.47 14.00
C MET A 208 21.03 -3.47 13.75
N ASP A 209 21.58 -3.53 12.54
CA ASP A 209 22.72 -4.41 12.20
C ASP A 209 24.02 -3.91 12.85
N GLU A 210 24.29 -2.60 12.77
CA GLU A 210 25.45 -1.97 13.45
C GLU A 210 25.38 -2.13 14.97
N MET A 211 24.19 -2.02 15.56
CA MET A 211 24.01 -2.25 16.99
C MET A 211 24.25 -3.72 17.37
N ALA A 212 23.78 -4.66 16.54
CA ALA A 212 24.08 -6.08 16.73
C ALA A 212 25.59 -6.37 16.64
N GLU A 213 26.29 -5.75 15.68
CA GLU A 213 27.75 -5.84 15.55
C GLU A 213 28.46 -5.30 16.80
N LYS A 214 28.10 -4.11 17.29
CA LYS A 214 28.67 -3.54 18.54
C LYS A 214 28.48 -4.45 19.75
N LEU A 215 27.37 -5.19 19.79
CA LEU A 215 27.07 -6.16 20.86
C LEU A 215 27.73 -7.52 20.64
N GLY A 216 28.35 -7.77 19.48
CA GLY A 216 28.84 -9.10 19.09
C GLY A 216 27.72 -10.14 18.97
N MET A 217 26.54 -9.70 18.55
CA MET A 217 25.33 -10.52 18.48
C MET A 217 24.94 -10.83 17.04
N ASP A 218 24.35 -12.00 16.81
CA ASP A 218 23.74 -12.27 15.50
C ASP A 218 22.54 -11.33 15.27
N PRO A 219 22.42 -10.68 14.09
CA PRO A 219 21.38 -9.69 13.83
C PRO A 219 19.97 -10.26 13.73
N VAL A 220 19.80 -11.58 13.49
CA VAL A 220 18.51 -12.26 13.60
C VAL A 220 18.11 -12.35 15.08
N GLU A 221 19.01 -12.83 15.92
CA GLU A 221 18.77 -12.99 17.36
C GLU A 221 18.57 -11.64 18.07
N PHE A 222 19.29 -10.59 17.66
CA PHE A 222 19.09 -9.24 18.20
C PHE A 222 17.67 -8.71 17.92
N ARG A 223 17.14 -8.95 16.72
CA ARG A 223 15.76 -8.57 16.37
C ARG A 223 14.72 -9.40 17.11
N ILE A 224 14.93 -10.71 17.23
CA ILE A 224 14.04 -11.61 18.00
C ILE A 224 13.98 -11.19 19.47
N ARG A 225 15.14 -10.87 20.07
CA ARG A 225 15.23 -10.40 21.46
C ARG A 225 14.44 -9.10 21.70
N ASN A 226 14.35 -8.25 20.68
CA ASN A 226 13.69 -6.96 20.77
C ASN A 226 12.31 -6.94 20.10
N ASP A 227 11.70 -8.10 19.87
CA ASP A 227 10.31 -8.18 19.42
C ASP A 227 9.35 -7.59 20.47
N THR A 228 8.19 -7.13 20.02
CA THR A 228 7.11 -6.65 20.87
C THR A 228 5.76 -7.15 20.34
N GLN A 229 4.93 -7.66 21.25
CA GLN A 229 3.58 -8.14 20.95
C GLN A 229 2.48 -7.09 21.20
N VAL A 230 2.88 -5.93 21.72
CA VAL A 230 2.03 -4.76 21.99
C VAL A 230 2.63 -3.52 21.35
N ASP A 231 1.83 -2.47 21.23
CA ASP A 231 2.31 -1.13 20.90
C ASP A 231 3.26 -0.63 22.01
N PRO A 232 4.55 -0.38 21.74
CA PRO A 232 5.48 0.10 22.76
C PRO A 232 5.10 1.47 23.34
N GLN A 233 4.26 2.25 22.65
CA GLN A 233 3.76 3.54 23.13
C GLN A 233 2.48 3.39 23.98
N ASP A 234 1.73 2.30 23.81
CA ASP A 234 0.56 1.94 24.61
C ASP A 234 0.48 0.43 24.82
N PRO A 235 1.13 -0.12 25.86
CA PRO A 235 1.19 -1.57 26.08
C PRO A 235 -0.17 -2.27 26.29
N LYS A 236 -1.26 -1.51 26.48
CA LYS A 236 -2.62 -2.05 26.54
C LYS A 236 -3.17 -2.42 25.16
N ARG A 237 -2.50 -1.98 24.09
CA ARG A 237 -2.89 -2.20 22.70
C ARG A 237 -2.06 -3.33 22.08
N PRO A 238 -2.55 -4.58 22.05
CA PRO A 238 -1.86 -5.68 21.38
C PRO A 238 -1.92 -5.53 19.86
N PHE A 239 -0.95 -6.11 19.16
CA PHE A 239 -1.11 -6.37 17.73
C PHE A 239 -2.23 -7.39 17.52
N SER A 240 -3.01 -7.25 16.44
CA SER A 240 -4.06 -8.22 16.09
C SER A 240 -3.49 -9.62 15.84
N LYS A 241 -2.40 -9.69 15.09
CA LYS A 241 -1.51 -10.84 14.95
C LYS A 241 -0.15 -10.34 14.48
N ARG A 242 0.93 -10.82 15.11
CA ARG A 242 2.30 -10.49 14.71
C ARG A 242 3.19 -11.72 14.87
N ASP A 243 3.81 -12.14 13.78
CA ASP A 243 4.74 -13.27 13.76
C ASP A 243 6.08 -12.89 13.11
N LEU A 244 6.67 -11.79 13.58
CA LEU A 244 7.99 -11.37 13.10
C LEU A 244 9.05 -12.44 13.42
N VAL A 245 9.00 -13.03 14.61
CA VAL A 245 9.93 -14.07 15.04
C VAL A 245 9.84 -15.31 14.14
N GLY A 246 8.63 -15.77 13.79
CA GLY A 246 8.45 -16.86 12.84
C GLY A 246 9.02 -16.56 11.46
N CYS A 247 8.76 -15.36 10.91
CA CYS A 247 9.33 -14.91 9.65
C CYS A 247 10.87 -14.93 9.66
N LEU A 248 11.47 -14.41 10.74
CA LEU A 248 12.93 -14.34 10.90
C LEU A 248 13.56 -15.73 10.98
N ARG A 249 12.98 -16.63 11.79
CA ARG A 249 13.48 -18.01 11.95
C ARG A 249 13.34 -18.82 10.67
N LEU A 250 12.16 -18.80 10.05
CA LEU A 250 11.91 -19.51 8.80
C LEU A 250 12.81 -18.99 7.67
N GLY A 251 12.98 -17.66 7.58
CA GLY A 251 13.88 -17.04 6.62
C GLY A 251 15.34 -17.45 6.84
N ALA A 252 15.80 -17.42 8.09
CA ALA A 252 17.16 -17.83 8.44
C ALA A 252 17.43 -19.32 8.13
N GLU A 253 16.49 -20.20 8.47
CA GLU A 253 16.58 -21.63 8.15
C GLU A 253 16.62 -21.88 6.64
N THR A 254 15.65 -21.34 5.91
CA THR A 254 15.49 -21.56 4.46
C THR A 254 16.66 -20.98 3.66
N PHE A 255 17.18 -19.82 4.08
CA PHE A 255 18.36 -19.20 3.46
C PHE A 255 19.67 -19.96 3.77
N GLY A 256 19.71 -20.73 4.85
CA GLY A 256 20.94 -21.33 5.36
C GLY A 256 21.83 -20.34 6.10
N TRP A 257 21.22 -19.42 6.86
CA TRP A 257 21.89 -18.32 7.58
C TRP A 257 23.04 -18.77 8.49
N ALA A 258 22.93 -19.96 9.09
CA ALA A 258 23.98 -20.56 9.91
C ALA A 258 25.34 -20.73 9.18
N LYS A 259 25.36 -20.69 7.85
CA LYS A 259 26.59 -20.73 7.04
C LYS A 259 27.28 -19.37 6.88
N ARG A 260 26.64 -18.28 7.33
CA ARG A 260 27.22 -16.92 7.25
C ARG A 260 28.51 -16.86 8.08
N ASN A 261 29.58 -16.32 7.50
CA ASN A 261 30.73 -15.89 8.27
C ASN A 261 30.41 -14.54 8.94
N PRO A 262 30.37 -14.46 10.28
CA PRO A 262 30.00 -13.22 10.96
C PRO A 262 31.06 -12.12 10.86
N ARG A 263 32.28 -12.45 10.41
CA ARG A 263 33.34 -11.46 10.17
C ARG A 263 33.25 -10.97 8.71
N PRO A 264 33.12 -9.65 8.46
CA PRO A 264 33.10 -9.09 7.11
C PRO A 264 34.36 -9.42 6.28
N GLY A 265 34.17 -9.55 4.97
CA GLY A 265 35.28 -9.69 4.00
C GLY A 265 36.02 -11.03 3.99
N GLN A 266 35.54 -12.03 4.74
CA GLN A 266 36.23 -13.32 4.90
C GLN A 266 35.84 -14.39 3.87
N VAL A 267 34.78 -14.18 3.10
CA VAL A 267 34.27 -15.15 2.12
C VAL A 267 34.44 -14.59 0.72
N ARG A 268 34.99 -15.41 -0.18
CA ARG A 268 35.19 -15.08 -1.59
C ARG A 268 34.70 -16.20 -2.50
N ASP A 269 34.24 -15.80 -3.68
CA ASP A 269 34.04 -16.66 -4.84
C ASP A 269 34.82 -16.06 -6.02
N GLY A 270 35.99 -16.62 -6.32
CA GLY A 270 36.96 -16.02 -7.24
C GLY A 270 37.35 -14.60 -6.81
N GLN A 271 37.02 -13.62 -7.67
CA GLN A 271 37.31 -12.20 -7.42
C GLN A 271 36.25 -11.50 -6.56
N TRP A 272 35.11 -12.13 -6.31
CA TRP A 272 33.97 -11.53 -5.62
C TRP A 272 34.10 -11.70 -4.11
N LEU A 273 33.83 -10.62 -3.35
CA LEU A 273 33.57 -10.70 -1.91
C LEU A 273 32.10 -11.04 -1.72
N VAL A 274 31.83 -12.11 -0.98
CA VAL A 274 30.46 -12.60 -0.73
C VAL A 274 30.03 -12.15 0.66
N GLY A 275 28.85 -11.53 0.74
CA GLY A 275 28.23 -11.09 2.00
C GLY A 275 26.77 -11.54 2.08
N HIS A 276 26.30 -11.81 3.30
CA HIS A 276 24.90 -12.10 3.59
C HIS A 276 24.38 -11.07 4.58
N GLY A 277 23.29 -10.39 4.22
CA GLY A 277 22.61 -9.42 5.06
C GLY A 277 21.14 -9.78 5.24
N MET A 278 20.52 -9.26 6.29
CA MET A 278 19.10 -9.45 6.59
C MET A 278 18.51 -8.15 7.15
N ALA A 279 17.21 -8.00 7.01
CA ALA A 279 16.46 -6.88 7.58
C ALA A 279 15.02 -7.34 7.87
N ALA A 280 14.39 -6.73 8.87
CA ALA A 280 12.95 -6.86 9.08
C ALA A 280 12.19 -5.93 8.13
N ALA A 281 10.96 -6.33 7.79
CA ALA A 281 10.02 -5.51 7.04
C ALA A 281 8.79 -5.24 7.90
N PHE A 282 8.27 -4.01 7.82
CA PHE A 282 7.10 -3.57 8.56
C PHE A 282 6.23 -2.66 7.70
N ARG A 283 4.92 -2.87 7.73
CA ARG A 283 3.93 -1.95 7.16
C ARG A 283 2.59 -2.13 7.85
N ASN A 284 1.93 -1.03 8.20
CA ASN A 284 0.60 -1.07 8.79
C ASN A 284 -0.45 -1.66 7.83
N ASN A 285 -1.47 -2.33 8.38
CA ASN A 285 -2.67 -2.72 7.64
C ASN A 285 -3.76 -1.67 7.85
N MET A 286 -4.14 -0.98 6.77
CA MET A 286 -5.25 -0.02 6.76
C MET A 286 -6.50 -0.67 6.15
N VAL A 287 -7.66 -0.20 6.57
CA VAL A 287 -8.96 -0.60 6.02
C VAL A 287 -9.73 0.65 5.64
N LEU A 288 -10.32 0.65 4.45
CA LEU A 288 -11.14 1.76 3.96
C LEU A 288 -12.50 1.25 3.51
N LYS A 289 -13.49 2.14 3.52
CA LYS A 289 -14.79 1.85 2.91
C LYS A 289 -14.60 1.55 1.43
N SER A 290 -15.20 0.47 0.95
CA SER A 290 -15.16 0.07 -0.44
C SER A 290 -16.45 -0.64 -0.82
N GLY A 291 -17.00 -0.33 -1.99
CA GLY A 291 -18.25 -0.88 -2.50
C GLY A 291 -18.08 -1.56 -3.86
N ALA A 292 -19.04 -2.43 -4.17
CA ALA A 292 -19.16 -3.12 -5.45
C ALA A 292 -20.64 -3.33 -5.78
N ARG A 293 -20.93 -3.60 -7.05
CA ARG A 293 -22.21 -4.08 -7.55
C ARG A 293 -21.96 -5.46 -8.15
N VAL A 294 -22.81 -6.42 -7.77
CA VAL A 294 -22.73 -7.79 -8.27
C VAL A 294 -24.08 -8.16 -8.86
N ARG A 295 -24.07 -8.74 -10.06
CA ARG A 295 -25.26 -9.15 -10.80
C ARG A 295 -25.13 -10.62 -11.19
N LEU A 296 -26.23 -11.35 -11.10
CA LEU A 296 -26.39 -12.68 -11.67
C LEU A 296 -27.22 -12.58 -12.95
N ASP A 297 -26.68 -13.05 -14.06
CA ASP A 297 -27.35 -13.13 -15.36
C ASP A 297 -28.12 -14.46 -15.50
N GLY A 298 -29.11 -14.49 -16.40
CA GLY A 298 -29.97 -15.67 -16.60
C GLY A 298 -29.25 -16.90 -17.19
N ASP A 299 -28.01 -16.73 -17.66
CA ASP A 299 -27.13 -17.82 -18.08
C ASP A 299 -26.22 -18.34 -16.94
N GLY A 300 -26.38 -17.79 -15.73
CA GLY A 300 -25.58 -18.11 -14.55
C GLY A 300 -24.26 -17.32 -14.44
N THR A 301 -24.00 -16.36 -15.34
CA THR A 301 -22.80 -15.50 -15.26
C THR A 301 -22.92 -14.49 -14.13
N VAL A 302 -21.87 -14.36 -13.33
CA VAL A 302 -21.76 -13.35 -12.27
C VAL A 302 -20.93 -12.17 -12.78
N THR A 303 -21.53 -10.99 -12.85
CA THR A 303 -20.81 -9.75 -13.21
C THR A 303 -20.54 -8.92 -11.97
N VAL A 304 -19.27 -8.55 -11.73
CA VAL A 304 -18.83 -7.65 -10.65
C VAL A 304 -18.39 -6.31 -11.26
N GLU A 305 -18.89 -5.22 -10.71
CA GLU A 305 -18.56 -3.84 -11.10
C GLU A 305 -18.13 -3.03 -9.87
N THR A 306 -16.97 -2.40 -9.92
CA THR A 306 -16.46 -1.50 -8.88
C THR A 306 -15.42 -0.55 -9.49
N ASP A 307 -15.30 0.68 -8.98
CA ASP A 307 -14.30 1.63 -9.49
C ASP A 307 -12.86 1.28 -9.03
N MET A 308 -12.69 0.14 -8.33
CA MET A 308 -11.38 -0.39 -7.94
C MET A 308 -10.49 -0.52 -9.16
N THR A 309 -9.18 -0.33 -9.01
CA THR A 309 -8.21 -0.40 -10.10
C THR A 309 -7.36 -1.66 -10.00
N ASP A 310 -6.91 -2.16 -11.15
CA ASP A 310 -5.82 -3.12 -11.22
C ASP A 310 -4.61 -2.46 -11.89
N ILE A 311 -3.56 -2.27 -11.10
CA ILE A 311 -2.33 -1.61 -11.54
C ILE A 311 -1.18 -2.61 -11.78
N GLY A 312 -1.54 -3.87 -12.03
CA GLY A 312 -0.65 -5.03 -11.99
C GLY A 312 -0.61 -5.72 -10.63
N THR A 313 -1.56 -5.40 -9.74
CA THR A 313 -1.70 -6.01 -8.41
C THR A 313 -2.49 -7.31 -8.45
N GLY A 314 -3.31 -7.53 -9.48
CA GLY A 314 -4.17 -8.72 -9.61
C GLY A 314 -5.57 -8.53 -9.04
N SER A 315 -6.02 -7.28 -8.89
CA SER A 315 -7.36 -6.92 -8.41
C SER A 315 -8.47 -7.61 -9.22
N TYR A 316 -8.35 -7.69 -10.55
CA TYR A 316 -9.33 -8.41 -11.39
C TYR A 316 -9.50 -9.86 -10.91
N THR A 317 -8.38 -10.55 -10.69
CA THR A 317 -8.35 -11.96 -10.32
C THR A 317 -8.93 -12.19 -8.92
N ILE A 318 -8.47 -11.45 -7.90
CA ILE A 318 -8.91 -11.68 -6.52
C ILE A 318 -10.38 -11.29 -6.30
N ILE A 319 -10.87 -10.29 -7.04
CA ILE A 319 -12.30 -9.93 -7.03
C ILE A 319 -13.11 -11.04 -7.69
N ALA A 320 -12.64 -11.57 -8.82
CA ALA A 320 -13.29 -12.70 -9.48
C ALA A 320 -13.33 -13.93 -8.57
N GLN A 321 -12.21 -14.27 -7.91
CA GLN A 321 -12.13 -15.37 -6.94
C GLN A 321 -13.09 -15.18 -5.76
N THR A 322 -13.18 -13.95 -5.21
CA THR A 322 -14.10 -13.65 -4.10
C THR A 322 -15.56 -13.85 -4.51
N ALA A 323 -15.95 -13.36 -5.70
CA ALA A 323 -17.31 -13.54 -6.18
C ALA A 323 -17.61 -15.00 -6.56
N ALA A 324 -16.66 -15.72 -7.16
CA ALA A 324 -16.79 -17.13 -7.51
C ALA A 324 -17.04 -17.99 -6.28
N GLU A 325 -16.21 -17.81 -5.24
CA GLU A 325 -16.34 -18.49 -3.95
C GLU A 325 -17.70 -18.19 -3.31
N MET A 326 -18.08 -16.91 -3.27
CA MET A 326 -19.32 -16.49 -2.63
C MET A 326 -20.57 -16.94 -3.39
N MET A 327 -20.52 -17.03 -4.71
CA MET A 327 -21.68 -17.43 -5.52
C MET A 327 -21.66 -18.93 -5.86
N GLY A 328 -20.65 -19.68 -5.42
CA GLY A 328 -20.55 -21.11 -5.68
C GLY A 328 -20.41 -21.44 -7.17
N VAL A 329 -19.74 -20.58 -7.95
CA VAL A 329 -19.50 -20.77 -9.38
C VAL A 329 -18.01 -20.95 -9.65
N THR A 330 -17.65 -21.46 -10.82
CA THR A 330 -16.26 -21.49 -11.28
C THR A 330 -15.79 -20.12 -11.74
N LEU A 331 -14.47 -19.88 -11.73
CA LEU A 331 -13.89 -18.57 -12.03
C LEU A 331 -14.24 -18.07 -13.45
N ASP A 332 -14.37 -18.97 -14.43
CA ASP A 332 -14.75 -18.67 -15.81
C ASP A 332 -16.20 -18.17 -15.95
N ARG A 333 -17.02 -18.28 -14.89
CA ARG A 333 -18.37 -17.72 -14.82
C ARG A 333 -18.42 -16.32 -14.21
N VAL A 334 -17.27 -15.73 -13.92
CA VAL A 334 -17.20 -14.39 -13.33
C VAL A 334 -16.59 -13.38 -14.29
N VAL A 335 -17.34 -12.31 -14.57
CA VAL A 335 -16.88 -11.15 -15.32
C VAL A 335 -16.63 -10.01 -14.35
N VAL A 336 -15.43 -9.42 -14.37
CA VAL A 336 -15.08 -8.28 -13.51
C VAL A 336 -14.82 -7.04 -14.37
N ARG A 337 -15.45 -5.93 -14.01
CA ARG A 337 -15.28 -4.61 -14.63
C ARG A 337 -14.80 -3.61 -13.59
N LEU A 338 -13.63 -3.03 -13.86
CA LEU A 338 -12.88 -2.19 -12.93
C LEU A 338 -12.63 -0.80 -13.50
N GLY A 339 -12.23 0.13 -12.63
CA GLY A 339 -11.57 1.36 -13.03
C GLY A 339 -12.44 2.43 -13.69
N ASP A 340 -13.77 2.38 -13.53
CA ASP A 340 -14.70 3.36 -14.10
C ASP A 340 -15.49 4.08 -12.99
N SER A 341 -15.54 5.41 -13.03
CA SER A 341 -16.30 6.22 -12.06
C SER A 341 -17.82 6.02 -12.16
N ALA A 342 -18.32 5.36 -13.21
CA ALA A 342 -19.71 4.91 -13.30
C ALA A 342 -20.02 3.67 -12.42
N PHE A 343 -18.99 3.00 -11.90
CA PHE A 343 -19.14 1.87 -10.99
C PHE A 343 -19.13 2.33 -9.51
N PRO A 344 -19.59 1.49 -8.58
CA PRO A 344 -19.58 1.84 -7.15
C PRO A 344 -18.18 2.18 -6.65
N VAL A 345 -18.12 3.21 -5.80
CA VAL A 345 -16.87 3.71 -5.23
C VAL A 345 -16.22 2.67 -4.33
N SER A 346 -14.96 2.38 -4.60
CA SER A 346 -14.06 1.52 -3.86
C SER A 346 -13.09 2.34 -3.00
N SER A 347 -12.17 1.65 -2.32
CA SER A 347 -11.02 2.28 -1.67
C SER A 347 -9.96 2.80 -2.65
N GLY A 348 -9.97 2.33 -3.90
CA GLY A 348 -8.87 2.50 -4.86
C GLY A 348 -7.62 1.70 -4.49
N SER A 349 -6.52 1.95 -5.24
CA SER A 349 -5.23 1.29 -5.06
C SER A 349 -4.20 2.19 -4.39
N GLY A 350 -4.17 2.17 -3.05
CA GLY A 350 -3.19 2.90 -2.24
C GLY A 350 -2.96 2.20 -0.90
N GLY A 351 -1.94 2.62 -0.15
CA GLY A 351 -1.77 2.24 1.26
C GLY A 351 -1.80 0.74 1.58
N GLN A 352 -1.56 -0.13 0.59
CA GLN A 352 -1.78 -1.58 0.63
C GLN A 352 -3.17 -2.07 1.14
N PHE A 353 -4.19 -1.19 1.20
CA PHE A 353 -5.55 -1.57 1.59
C PHE A 353 -6.37 -2.15 0.43
N GLY A 354 -5.90 -2.00 -0.81
CA GLY A 354 -6.72 -2.24 -2.01
C GLY A 354 -7.34 -3.64 -2.06
N ALA A 355 -6.52 -4.67 -1.84
CA ALA A 355 -7.00 -6.06 -1.85
C ALA A 355 -8.02 -6.31 -0.72
N ASN A 356 -7.68 -5.99 0.53
CA ASN A 356 -8.54 -6.30 1.68
C ASN A 356 -9.90 -5.58 1.60
N SER A 357 -9.92 -4.33 1.13
CA SER A 357 -11.10 -3.47 1.18
C SER A 357 -11.99 -3.76 -0.02
N SER A 358 -11.42 -3.92 -1.22
CA SER A 358 -12.20 -4.23 -2.42
C SER A 358 -12.88 -5.60 -2.35
N THR A 359 -12.18 -6.65 -1.90
CA THR A 359 -12.78 -7.98 -1.75
C THR A 359 -13.82 -8.00 -0.63
N ALA A 360 -13.64 -7.25 0.47
CA ALA A 360 -14.67 -7.09 1.48
C ALA A 360 -15.94 -6.39 0.93
N GLY A 361 -15.78 -5.39 0.04
CA GLY A 361 -16.91 -4.75 -0.65
C GLY A 361 -17.66 -5.71 -1.58
N VAL A 362 -16.92 -6.56 -2.30
CA VAL A 362 -17.49 -7.61 -3.17
C VAL A 362 -18.18 -8.68 -2.34
N TYR A 363 -17.58 -9.12 -1.24
CA TYR A 363 -18.19 -10.05 -0.28
C TYR A 363 -19.54 -9.52 0.21
N ALA A 364 -19.59 -8.26 0.67
CA ALA A 364 -20.82 -7.64 1.16
C ALA A 364 -21.91 -7.58 0.08
N ALA A 365 -21.54 -7.27 -1.17
CA ALA A 365 -22.47 -7.27 -2.30
C ALA A 365 -22.96 -8.70 -2.64
N CYS A 366 -22.09 -9.70 -2.59
CA CYS A 366 -22.47 -11.10 -2.81
C CYS A 366 -23.39 -11.63 -1.72
N VAL A 367 -23.17 -11.27 -0.45
CA VAL A 367 -24.10 -11.62 0.66
C VAL A 367 -25.51 -11.11 0.33
N LYS A 368 -25.64 -9.86 -0.09
CA LYS A 368 -26.93 -9.28 -0.48
C LYS A 368 -27.54 -9.93 -1.72
N LEU A 369 -26.72 -10.30 -2.70
CA LEU A 369 -27.18 -11.03 -3.88
C LEU A 369 -27.68 -12.44 -3.52
N ARG A 370 -26.99 -13.16 -2.62
CA ARG A 370 -27.42 -14.47 -2.13
C ARG A 370 -28.78 -14.39 -1.41
N GLU A 371 -28.99 -13.37 -0.59
CA GLU A 371 -30.30 -13.11 0.04
C GLU A 371 -31.40 -12.92 -1.01
N ALA A 372 -31.16 -12.10 -2.04
CA ALA A 372 -32.12 -11.85 -3.11
C ALA A 372 -32.43 -13.11 -3.94
N VAL A 373 -31.41 -13.90 -4.27
CA VAL A 373 -31.54 -15.19 -4.96
C VAL A 373 -32.37 -16.18 -4.13
N ALA A 374 -32.04 -16.33 -2.84
CA ALA A 374 -32.78 -17.21 -1.95
C ALA A 374 -34.26 -16.80 -1.83
N GLN A 375 -34.52 -15.50 -1.66
CA GLN A 375 -35.88 -14.96 -1.61
C GLN A 375 -36.66 -15.26 -2.90
N ARG A 376 -36.06 -15.05 -4.07
CA ARG A 376 -36.71 -15.28 -5.36
C ARG A 376 -36.99 -16.76 -5.62
N LEU A 377 -36.12 -17.65 -5.13
CA LEU A 377 -36.34 -19.09 -5.17
C LEU A 377 -37.31 -19.60 -4.09
N GLY A 378 -37.72 -18.76 -3.13
CA GLY A 378 -38.52 -19.19 -1.98
C GLY A 378 -37.76 -20.11 -1.04
N ILE A 379 -36.45 -19.88 -0.86
CA ILE A 379 -35.55 -20.62 0.02
C ILE A 379 -35.17 -19.71 1.20
N ASN A 380 -35.11 -20.27 2.41
CA ASN A 380 -34.58 -19.56 3.58
C ASN A 380 -33.08 -19.29 3.38
N SER A 381 -32.63 -18.04 3.47
CA SER A 381 -31.25 -17.66 3.19
C SER A 381 -30.24 -18.29 4.15
N GLU A 382 -30.65 -18.62 5.38
CA GLU A 382 -29.80 -19.29 6.38
C GLU A 382 -29.49 -20.75 6.01
N ASP A 383 -30.38 -21.41 5.27
CA ASP A 383 -30.26 -22.82 4.87
C ASP A 383 -29.66 -22.96 3.45
N ALA A 384 -29.45 -21.85 2.74
CA ALA A 384 -29.05 -21.84 1.33
C ALA A 384 -27.54 -22.04 1.15
N VAL A 385 -27.17 -23.16 0.54
CA VAL A 385 -25.80 -23.46 0.12
C VAL A 385 -25.63 -23.14 -1.36
N PHE A 386 -24.65 -22.29 -1.69
CA PHE A 386 -24.29 -21.96 -3.06
C PHE A 386 -23.04 -22.76 -3.42
N ALA A 387 -23.16 -23.71 -4.34
CA ALA A 387 -22.07 -24.58 -4.77
C ALA A 387 -22.37 -25.18 -6.15
N ASP A 388 -21.33 -25.49 -6.92
CA ASP A 388 -21.42 -26.15 -8.22
C ASP A 388 -22.38 -25.47 -9.22
N GLY A 389 -22.50 -24.13 -9.16
CA GLY A 389 -23.41 -23.34 -9.99
C GLY A 389 -24.89 -23.44 -9.57
N GLN A 390 -25.18 -23.92 -8.35
CA GLN A 390 -26.53 -24.17 -7.86
C GLN A 390 -26.76 -23.57 -6.47
N VAL A 391 -28.04 -23.33 -6.16
CA VAL A 391 -28.53 -23.05 -4.81
C VAL A 391 -29.20 -24.31 -4.27
N ARG A 392 -28.72 -24.82 -3.15
CA ARG A 392 -29.20 -26.04 -2.49
C ARG A 392 -29.81 -25.72 -1.13
N ALA A 393 -30.95 -26.33 -0.83
CA ALA A 393 -31.60 -26.29 0.48
C ALA A 393 -32.38 -27.60 0.70
N GLY A 394 -31.96 -28.40 1.67
CA GLY A 394 -32.47 -29.76 1.87
C GLY A 394 -32.31 -30.62 0.60
N ASN A 395 -33.42 -31.16 0.10
CA ASN A 395 -33.44 -31.97 -1.13
C ASN A 395 -33.65 -31.15 -2.42
N ARG A 396 -33.76 -29.82 -2.32
CA ARG A 396 -33.97 -28.95 -3.48
C ARG A 396 -32.62 -28.41 -3.95
N ALA A 397 -32.37 -28.50 -5.25
CA ALA A 397 -31.23 -27.89 -5.93
C ALA A 397 -31.75 -27.15 -7.16
N VAL A 398 -31.39 -25.87 -7.30
CA VAL A 398 -31.81 -25.02 -8.43
C VAL A 398 -30.57 -24.41 -9.07
N PRO A 399 -30.38 -24.51 -10.40
CA PRO A 399 -29.31 -23.79 -11.10
C PRO A 399 -29.39 -22.28 -10.89
N LEU A 400 -28.25 -21.61 -10.72
CA LEU A 400 -28.23 -20.16 -10.50
C LEU A 400 -28.85 -19.36 -11.66
N GLY A 401 -28.72 -19.83 -12.90
CA GLY A 401 -29.33 -19.17 -14.06
C GLY A 401 -30.88 -19.16 -14.04
N GLU A 402 -31.50 -20.05 -13.26
CA GLU A 402 -32.96 -20.12 -13.09
C GLU A 402 -33.47 -19.23 -11.93
N ALA A 403 -32.56 -18.58 -11.21
CA ALA A 403 -32.88 -17.79 -10.01
C ALA A 403 -33.60 -16.47 -10.27
#